data_AF-A0AAW0BF18-F1
#
_entry.id   AF-A0AAW0BF18-F1
#
_cell.length_a   1.000
_cell.length_b   1.000
_cell.length_c   1.000
_cell.angle_alpha   90.00
_cell.angle_beta   90.00
_cell.angle_gamma   90.00
#
_symmetry.space_group_name_H-M   'P 1'
#
loop_
_entity.id
_entity.type
_entity.pdbx_description
1 polymer ?
#
loop_
_entity_poly.entity_id
_entity_poly.type
_entity_poly.pdbx_seq_one_letter_code
_entity_poly.pdbx_strand_id
1 'polypeptide(L)'
;MSTINPYSQGWQSSGSAPSMYGAVPFSSPNTLPTFLSFKFTSFNPTVLNCNIIGPKSRPYFRIVTDAPMPGVTLFQNQNGQNIALIQWHRHPEVEIRNILERQRTSEMLGLTSDRASRMMTVNGMTLIFMPRDNYIWIYSNASQPELLGRISRAQNAVNLELTGEAIHLGLLEPAVVASFLLQCGRNID
;
A
#
# COMPACT_ATOMS: atom_id res chain seq x y z
N MET A 1 -59.93 53.27 20.43
CA MET A 1 -60.04 51.90 19.90
C MET A 1 -58.66 51.54 19.34
N SER A 2 -58.08 50.49 19.94
CA SER A 2 -57.01 49.56 19.56
C SER A 2 -56.14 49.89 18.32
N THR A 3 -54.81 49.74 18.33
CA THR A 3 -54.05 48.56 18.77
C THR A 3 -52.58 48.90 19.12
N ILE A 4 -52.03 48.15 20.09
CA ILE A 4 -50.65 48.18 20.59
C ILE A 4 -49.73 47.24 19.77
N ASN A 5 -48.48 47.68 19.67
CA ASN A 5 -47.22 47.07 19.21
C ASN A 5 -47.03 45.58 19.60
N PRO A 6 -46.20 44.79 18.88
CA PRO A 6 -44.81 44.64 19.37
C PRO A 6 -43.79 44.28 18.27
N TYR A 7 -42.61 44.91 18.31
CA TYR A 7 -41.29 44.26 18.34
C TYR A 7 -40.23 45.33 18.08
N SER A 8 -39.79 45.89 19.20
CA SER A 8 -38.53 46.61 19.39
C SER A 8 -37.34 45.89 18.74
N GLN A 9 -36.38 46.65 18.22
CA GLN A 9 -34.97 46.68 18.68
C GLN A 9 -34.10 47.34 17.61
N GLY A 10 -33.25 48.28 18.01
CA GLY A 10 -32.31 48.97 17.12
C GLY A 10 -31.46 50.01 17.84
N TRP A 11 -30.88 49.64 18.98
CA TRP A 11 -29.88 50.47 19.68
C TRP A 11 -28.47 50.11 19.19
N GLN A 12 -27.81 51.12 18.62
CA GLN A 12 -26.44 51.59 18.88
C GLN A 12 -25.34 50.56 19.25
N SER A 13 -24.20 50.61 18.54
CA SER A 13 -22.93 51.12 19.10
C SER A 13 -21.74 50.90 18.13
N SER A 14 -20.92 51.93 18.05
CA SER A 14 -19.52 51.96 17.62
C SER A 14 -18.65 50.84 18.20
N GLY A 15 -17.67 50.35 17.42
CA GLY A 15 -16.59 49.51 17.96
C GLY A 15 -15.65 48.90 16.93
N SER A 16 -14.40 49.38 16.96
CA SER A 16 -13.17 48.58 16.93
C SER A 16 -12.65 47.96 15.61
N ALA A 17 -11.40 48.34 15.32
CA ALA A 17 -10.51 47.80 14.30
C ALA A 17 -10.39 46.26 14.36
N PRO A 18 -10.19 45.57 13.21
CA PRO A 18 -9.91 44.14 13.25
C PRO A 18 -8.47 43.91 13.72
N SER A 19 -8.34 43.24 14.85
CA SER A 19 -7.08 42.72 15.37
C SER A 19 -6.49 41.71 14.38
N MET A 20 -5.29 42.01 13.86
CA MET A 20 -4.39 41.03 13.25
C MET A 20 -3.86 40.12 14.37
N TYR A 21 -4.56 39.02 14.63
CA TYR A 21 -3.99 37.86 15.28
C TYR A 21 -3.95 36.74 14.25
N GLY A 22 -2.74 36.24 13.99
CA GLY A 22 -2.49 35.14 13.08
C GLY A 22 -3.29 33.92 13.47
N ALA A 23 -4.36 33.65 12.71
CA ALA A 23 -5.03 32.37 12.72
C ALA A 23 -4.05 31.36 12.10
N VAL A 24 -3.46 30.54 12.96
CA VAL A 24 -2.90 29.25 12.56
C VAL A 24 -4.00 28.49 11.79
N PRO A 25 -3.74 28.00 10.56
CA PRO A 25 -4.74 27.20 9.87
C PRO A 25 -5.01 25.95 10.70
N PHE A 26 -6.27 25.79 11.10
CA PHE A 26 -6.78 24.51 11.60
C PHE A 26 -6.54 23.47 10.51
N SER A 27 -5.59 22.58 10.71
CA SER A 27 -5.46 21.37 9.90
C SER A 27 -6.67 20.49 10.19
N SER A 28 -7.66 20.57 9.32
CA SER A 28 -8.68 19.54 9.18
C SER A 28 -7.98 18.26 8.70
N PRO A 29 -7.92 17.18 9.50
CA PRO A 29 -7.27 15.96 9.06
C PRO A 29 -8.28 15.17 8.25
N ASN A 30 -8.47 15.53 6.98
CA ASN A 30 -9.19 14.67 6.06
C ASN A 30 -8.65 14.77 4.62
N THR A 31 -7.37 15.06 4.48
CA THR A 31 -6.66 14.79 3.22
C THR A 31 -6.45 13.30 3.14
N LEU A 32 -7.19 12.63 2.25
CA LEU A 32 -6.95 11.24 1.90
C LEU A 32 -5.46 11.03 1.61
N PRO A 33 -4.85 9.91 2.03
CA PRO A 33 -3.44 9.64 1.76
C PRO A 33 -3.17 9.73 0.26
N THR A 34 -2.12 10.45 -0.13
CA THR A 34 -1.69 10.49 -1.52
C THR A 34 -1.00 9.16 -1.84
N PHE A 35 -1.60 8.39 -2.75
CA PHE A 35 -1.08 7.09 -3.18
C PHE A 35 -0.18 7.22 -4.41
N LEU A 36 0.93 6.48 -4.38
CA LEU A 36 1.78 6.20 -5.52
C LEU A 36 1.38 4.83 -6.09
N SER A 37 1.04 4.81 -7.37
CA SER A 37 0.55 3.60 -8.05
C SER A 37 1.66 2.89 -8.81
N PHE A 38 1.75 1.57 -8.57
CA PHE A 38 2.64 0.63 -9.22
C PHE A 38 1.78 -0.46 -9.88
N LYS A 39 1.85 -0.54 -11.21
CA LYS A 39 1.01 -1.42 -12.01
C LYS A 39 1.82 -2.59 -12.53
N PHE A 40 1.41 -3.78 -12.16
CA PHE A 40 1.89 -5.02 -12.76
C PHE A 40 1.17 -5.16 -14.11
N THR A 41 1.93 -5.18 -15.20
CA THR A 41 1.43 -5.20 -16.57
C THR A 41 2.14 -6.26 -17.41
N SER A 42 1.62 -6.51 -18.62
CA SER A 42 2.21 -7.46 -19.56
C SER A 42 2.26 -8.91 -19.06
N PHE A 43 1.32 -9.30 -18.18
CA PHE A 43 1.19 -10.69 -17.76
C PHE A 43 0.49 -11.55 -18.81
N ASN A 44 1.00 -12.76 -19.03
CA ASN A 44 0.42 -13.76 -19.93
C ASN A 44 0.62 -15.16 -19.33
N PRO A 45 -0.39 -15.80 -18.70
CA PRO A 45 -1.67 -15.28 -18.19
C PRO A 45 -1.62 -14.79 -16.73
N THR A 46 -0.48 -14.90 -16.05
CA THR A 46 -0.30 -14.58 -14.62
C THR A 46 0.85 -13.60 -14.39
N VAL A 47 0.92 -13.01 -13.19
CA VAL A 47 2.01 -12.08 -12.80
C VAL A 47 3.40 -12.73 -12.73
N LEU A 48 3.52 -14.04 -12.98
CA LEU A 48 4.78 -14.79 -13.01
C LEU A 48 5.82 -14.20 -13.97
N ASN A 49 5.37 -13.59 -15.07
CA ASN A 49 6.22 -12.83 -15.97
C ASN A 49 5.53 -11.50 -16.26
N CYS A 50 6.03 -10.41 -15.68
CA CYS A 50 5.40 -9.10 -15.84
C CYS A 50 6.39 -7.96 -15.63
N ASN A 51 5.99 -6.76 -16.04
CA ASN A 51 6.69 -5.52 -15.72
C ASN A 51 5.89 -4.75 -14.68
N ILE A 52 6.59 -4.03 -13.81
CA ILE A 52 5.97 -3.12 -12.86
C ILE A 52 6.27 -1.69 -13.30
N ILE A 53 5.21 -0.96 -13.63
CA ILE A 53 5.26 0.43 -14.07
C ILE A 53 4.80 1.31 -12.90
N GLY A 54 5.66 2.21 -12.46
CA GLY A 54 5.38 3.16 -11.38
C GLY A 54 4.77 4.48 -11.88
N PRO A 55 4.78 5.51 -11.02
CA PRO A 55 4.32 6.85 -11.36
C PRO A 55 4.99 7.41 -12.61
N LYS A 56 4.25 8.20 -13.39
CA LYS A 56 4.70 8.79 -14.67
C LYS A 56 5.10 7.74 -15.72
N SER A 57 4.49 6.56 -15.67
CA SER A 57 4.71 5.45 -16.63
C SER A 57 6.16 4.99 -16.71
N ARG A 58 6.94 5.13 -15.63
CA ARG A 58 8.32 4.68 -15.58
C ARG A 58 8.38 3.20 -15.22
N PRO A 59 9.16 2.35 -15.92
CA PRO A 59 9.39 0.97 -15.47
C PRO A 59 10.17 0.99 -14.17
N TYR A 60 9.81 0.18 -13.17
CA TYR A 60 10.50 0.07 -11.87
C TYR A 60 11.12 -1.30 -11.68
N PHE A 61 10.34 -2.34 -11.93
CA PHE A 61 10.77 -3.72 -11.75
C PHE A 61 10.35 -4.59 -12.93
N ARG A 62 11.05 -5.70 -13.07
CA ARG A 62 10.71 -6.80 -13.97
C ARG A 62 10.66 -8.09 -13.15
N ILE A 63 9.57 -8.85 -13.29
CA ILE A 63 9.41 -10.16 -12.69
C ILE A 63 9.61 -11.20 -13.78
N VAL A 64 10.49 -12.17 -13.53
CA VAL A 64 10.82 -13.26 -14.46
C VAL A 64 10.72 -14.58 -13.70
N THR A 65 9.93 -15.52 -14.22
CA THR A 65 9.82 -16.88 -13.65
C THR A 65 10.34 -17.92 -14.64
N ASP A 66 11.02 -18.93 -14.13
CA ASP A 66 11.60 -20.07 -14.87
C ASP A 66 12.76 -19.72 -15.82
N ALA A 67 13.29 -18.50 -15.72
CA ALA A 67 14.50 -18.08 -16.41
C ALA A 67 15.44 -17.32 -15.44
N PRO A 68 16.72 -17.72 -15.31
CA PRO A 68 17.42 -18.74 -16.10
C PRO A 68 17.21 -20.18 -15.62
N MET A 69 16.54 -20.40 -14.48
CA MET A 69 16.37 -21.72 -13.86
C MET A 69 14.89 -22.04 -13.61
N PRO A 70 14.41 -23.26 -13.92
CA PRO A 70 13.06 -23.69 -13.59
C PRO A 70 12.79 -23.64 -12.08
N GLY A 71 11.55 -23.31 -11.70
CA GLY A 71 11.12 -23.24 -10.31
C GLY A 71 11.64 -21.99 -9.59
N VAL A 72 12.10 -20.97 -10.29
CA VAL A 72 12.64 -19.74 -9.68
C VAL A 72 11.92 -18.53 -10.25
N THR A 73 11.50 -17.60 -9.38
CA THR A 73 11.08 -16.25 -9.76
C THR A 73 12.11 -15.22 -9.28
N LEU A 74 12.53 -14.35 -10.19
CA LEU A 74 13.44 -13.23 -9.94
C LEU A 74 12.69 -11.90 -10.06
N PHE A 75 12.99 -10.99 -9.14
CA PHE A 75 12.58 -9.60 -9.21
C PHE A 75 13.79 -8.76 -9.53
N GLN A 76 13.76 -8.04 -10.65
CA GLN A 76 14.86 -7.23 -11.15
C GLN A 76 14.51 -5.76 -11.10
N ASN A 77 15.45 -4.91 -10.69
CA ASN A 77 15.31 -3.46 -10.81
C ASN A 77 15.56 -2.98 -12.26
N GLN A 78 15.46 -1.67 -12.50
CA GLN A 78 15.72 -1.05 -13.81
C GLN A 78 17.12 -1.33 -14.37
N ASN A 79 18.10 -1.58 -13.50
CA ASN A 79 19.49 -1.89 -13.89
C ASN A 79 19.71 -3.38 -14.16
N GLY A 80 18.66 -4.20 -14.09
CA GLY A 80 18.75 -5.66 -14.25
C GLY A 80 19.32 -6.39 -13.03
N GLN A 81 19.50 -5.71 -11.89
CA GLN A 81 20.00 -6.34 -10.67
C GLN A 81 18.85 -7.05 -9.94
N ASN A 82 19.09 -8.28 -9.50
CA ASN A 82 18.13 -9.04 -8.71
C ASN A 82 17.99 -8.41 -7.30
N ILE A 83 16.77 -8.01 -6.95
CA ILE A 83 16.42 -7.45 -5.64
C ILE A 83 15.68 -8.45 -4.75
N ALA A 84 15.02 -9.44 -5.34
CA ALA A 84 14.34 -10.50 -4.62
C ALA A 84 14.31 -11.79 -5.44
N LEU A 85 14.14 -12.91 -4.75
CA LEU A 85 14.13 -14.26 -5.29
C LEU A 85 13.02 -15.05 -4.60
N ILE A 86 12.26 -15.83 -5.36
CA ILE A 86 11.40 -16.89 -4.83
C ILE A 86 11.83 -18.21 -5.44
N GLN A 87 12.04 -19.22 -4.60
CA GLN A 87 12.27 -20.58 -5.02
C GLN A 87 11.01 -21.41 -4.78
N TRP A 88 10.46 -21.95 -5.86
CA TRP A 88 9.25 -22.75 -5.87
C TRP A 88 9.61 -24.22 -5.72
N HIS A 89 9.35 -24.75 -4.52
CA HIS A 89 9.40 -26.17 -4.21
C HIS A 89 8.17 -26.52 -3.37
N ARG A 90 8.18 -27.68 -2.69
CA ARG A 90 7.08 -28.10 -1.81
C ARG A 90 6.76 -27.06 -0.72
N HIS A 91 7.75 -26.29 -0.27
CA HIS A 91 7.63 -25.28 0.78
C HIS A 91 8.30 -23.99 0.32
N PRO A 92 7.68 -23.19 -0.56
CA PRO A 92 8.37 -22.11 -1.27
C PRO A 92 9.13 -21.17 -0.32
N GLU A 93 10.29 -20.71 -0.78
CA GLU A 93 11.17 -19.83 -0.03
C GLU A 93 11.34 -18.50 -0.76
N VAL A 94 11.51 -17.43 0.01
CA VAL A 94 11.61 -16.06 -0.47
C VAL A 94 12.77 -15.34 0.21
N GLU A 95 13.46 -14.52 -0.56
CA GLU A 95 14.55 -13.64 -0.10
C GLU A 95 14.35 -12.25 -0.74
N ILE A 96 14.54 -11.19 0.05
CA ILE A 96 14.58 -9.81 -0.44
C ILE A 96 15.91 -9.21 -0.02
N ARG A 97 16.77 -8.92 -0.99
CA ARG A 97 18.16 -8.51 -0.74
C ARG A 97 18.22 -7.29 0.18
N ASN A 98 19.04 -7.38 1.22
CA ASN A 98 19.25 -6.35 2.25
C ASN A 98 18.02 -5.99 3.11
N ILE A 99 16.90 -6.71 2.96
CA ILE A 99 15.65 -6.41 3.68
C ILE A 99 15.12 -7.64 4.43
N LEU A 100 15.13 -8.79 3.75
CA LEU A 100 14.54 -10.04 4.24
C LEU A 100 15.50 -11.20 3.93
N GLU A 101 16.03 -11.81 4.99
CA GLU A 101 16.78 -13.07 4.85
C GLU A 101 15.87 -14.16 4.28
N ARG A 102 16.50 -15.19 3.72
CA ARG A 102 15.81 -16.31 3.10
C ARG A 102 14.97 -17.06 4.13
N GLN A 103 13.68 -17.16 3.88
CA GLN A 103 12.71 -17.83 4.76
C GLN A 103 11.54 -18.39 3.94
N ARG A 104 10.61 -19.11 4.58
CA ARG A 104 9.42 -19.60 3.86
C ARG A 104 8.50 -18.47 3.44
N THR A 105 7.81 -18.63 2.31
CA THR A 105 6.79 -17.66 1.89
C THR A 105 5.65 -17.54 2.90
N SER A 106 5.34 -18.62 3.61
CA SER A 106 4.37 -18.64 4.71
C SER A 106 4.87 -18.00 6.01
N GLU A 107 6.18 -17.86 6.18
CA GLU A 107 6.77 -17.09 7.29
C GLU A 107 6.81 -15.60 6.95
N MET A 108 7.18 -15.25 5.71
CA MET A 108 7.13 -13.88 5.22
C MET A 108 5.70 -13.32 5.24
N LEU A 109 4.73 -14.09 4.73
CA LEU A 109 3.35 -13.64 4.55
C LEU A 109 2.38 -14.61 5.23
N GLY A 110 2.51 -14.69 6.56
CA GLY A 110 1.80 -15.65 7.40
C GLY A 110 0.32 -15.38 7.51
N LEU A 111 -0.47 -16.46 7.49
CA LEU A 111 -1.91 -16.40 7.67
C LEU A 111 -2.25 -16.18 9.15
N THR A 112 -3.18 -15.27 9.46
CA THR A 112 -3.67 -15.10 10.83
C THR A 112 -4.43 -16.33 11.30
N SER A 113 -4.59 -16.50 12.62
CA SER A 113 -5.24 -17.68 13.21
C SER A 113 -6.69 -17.87 12.75
N ASP A 114 -7.39 -16.76 12.51
CA ASP A 114 -8.75 -16.71 11.96
C ASP A 114 -8.80 -16.87 10.43
N ARG A 115 -7.63 -16.92 9.77
CA ARG A 115 -7.46 -16.98 8.32
C ARG A 115 -8.10 -15.84 7.53
N ALA A 116 -8.42 -14.73 8.20
CA ALA A 116 -9.08 -13.59 7.57
C ALA A 116 -8.09 -12.61 6.94
N SER A 117 -6.81 -12.65 7.34
CA SER A 117 -5.78 -11.73 6.87
C SER A 117 -4.41 -12.41 6.82
N ARG A 118 -3.43 -11.73 6.21
CA ARG A 118 -2.03 -12.14 6.28
C ARG A 118 -1.18 -11.07 6.95
N MET A 119 -0.12 -11.48 7.61
CA MET A 119 0.82 -10.60 8.31
C MET A 119 2.22 -10.77 7.74
N MET A 120 2.96 -9.66 7.67
CA MET A 120 4.36 -9.64 7.24
C MET A 120 5.13 -8.69 8.14
N THR A 121 6.34 -9.07 8.58
CA THR A 121 7.21 -8.20 9.36
C THR A 121 8.42 -7.80 8.53
N VAL A 122 8.67 -6.49 8.43
CA VAL A 122 9.79 -5.91 7.70
C VAL A 122 10.38 -4.79 8.54
N ASN A 123 11.71 -4.79 8.74
CA ASN A 123 12.41 -3.74 9.50
C ASN A 123 11.80 -3.46 10.90
N GLY A 124 11.31 -4.52 11.57
CA GLY A 124 10.65 -4.41 12.89
C GLY A 124 9.22 -3.88 12.86
N MET A 125 8.68 -3.54 11.68
CA MET A 125 7.27 -3.16 11.51
C MET A 125 6.46 -4.33 10.99
N THR A 126 5.36 -4.63 11.65
CA THR A 126 4.40 -5.64 11.21
C THR A 126 3.29 -4.99 10.39
N LEU A 127 3.03 -5.53 9.22
CA LEU A 127 1.98 -5.15 8.28
C LEU A 127 0.85 -6.18 8.30
N ILE A 128 -0.39 -5.73 8.11
CA ILE A 128 -1.57 -6.57 7.94
C ILE A 128 -2.15 -6.37 6.55
N PHE A 129 -2.30 -7.47 5.81
CA PHE A 129 -2.92 -7.56 4.50
C PHE A 129 -4.33 -8.12 4.68
N MET A 130 -5.33 -7.23 4.58
CA MET A 130 -6.73 -7.56 4.86
C MET A 130 -7.57 -7.47 3.58
N PRO A 131 -8.08 -8.60 3.06
CA PRO A 131 -9.06 -8.60 1.98
C PRO A 131 -10.35 -7.92 2.43
N ARG A 132 -10.80 -6.89 1.71
CA ARG A 132 -12.08 -6.22 1.93
C ARG A 132 -12.58 -5.60 0.64
N ASP A 133 -13.82 -5.88 0.28
CA ASP A 133 -14.43 -5.50 -0.99
C ASP A 133 -13.59 -6.04 -2.17
N ASN A 134 -13.20 -5.17 -3.11
CA ASN A 134 -12.38 -5.52 -4.27
C ASN A 134 -10.87 -5.26 -4.05
N TYR A 135 -10.46 -5.04 -2.80
CA TYR A 135 -9.09 -4.67 -2.44
C TYR A 135 -8.50 -5.59 -1.38
N ILE A 136 -7.18 -5.68 -1.35
CA ILE A 136 -6.43 -6.12 -0.18
C ILE A 136 -5.80 -4.87 0.41
N TRP A 137 -6.29 -4.44 1.56
CA TRP A 137 -5.77 -3.25 2.25
C TRP A 137 -4.53 -3.61 3.06
N ILE A 138 -3.59 -2.68 3.13
CA ILE A 138 -2.32 -2.83 3.85
C ILE A 138 -2.31 -1.82 4.99
N TYR A 139 -2.32 -2.32 6.22
CA TYR A 139 -2.27 -1.50 7.43
C TYR A 139 -1.02 -1.79 8.25
N SER A 140 -0.58 -0.83 9.06
CA SER A 140 0.35 -1.11 10.15
C SER A 140 -0.35 -1.88 11.28
N ASN A 141 0.36 -2.81 11.89
CA ASN A 141 -0.09 -3.49 13.11
C ASN A 141 0.41 -2.73 14.34
N ALA A 142 -0.21 -1.59 14.62
CA ALA A 142 0.08 -0.75 15.78
C ALA A 142 -1.19 -0.51 16.60
N SER A 143 -1.05 0.10 17.79
CA SER A 143 -2.20 0.49 18.62
C SER A 143 -3.19 1.39 17.89
N GLN A 144 -2.69 2.18 16.93
CA GLN A 144 -3.49 2.94 15.99
C GLN A 144 -3.08 2.52 14.56
N PRO A 145 -3.83 1.61 13.92
CA PRO A 145 -3.51 1.14 12.58
C PRO A 145 -3.57 2.27 11.55
N GLU A 146 -2.51 2.41 10.77
CA GLU A 146 -2.41 3.40 9.70
C GLU A 146 -2.53 2.71 8.34
N LEU A 147 -3.24 3.37 7.41
CA LEU A 147 -3.37 2.89 6.04
C LEU A 147 -2.06 3.17 5.28
N LEU A 148 -1.37 2.11 4.87
CA LEU A 148 -0.09 2.18 4.15
C LEU A 148 -0.23 1.89 2.67
N GLY A 149 -1.29 1.18 2.27
CA GLY A 149 -1.49 0.84 0.87
C GLY A 149 -2.71 -0.02 0.60
N ARG A 150 -2.87 -0.38 -0.66
CA ARG A 150 -3.86 -1.37 -1.09
C ARG A 150 -3.43 -2.04 -2.39
N ILE A 151 -3.95 -3.24 -2.60
CA ILE A 151 -3.78 -4.01 -3.83
C ILE A 151 -5.16 -4.19 -4.45
N SER A 152 -5.26 -3.97 -5.76
CA SER A 152 -6.46 -4.27 -6.54
C SER A 152 -6.11 -5.08 -7.78
N ARG A 153 -7.07 -5.87 -8.26
CA ARG A 153 -6.97 -6.59 -9.52
C ARG A 153 -8.00 -6.04 -10.51
N ALA A 154 -7.51 -5.62 -11.67
CA ALA A 154 -8.31 -5.36 -12.87
C ALA A 154 -8.12 -6.52 -13.87
N GLN A 155 -8.91 -6.54 -14.95
CA GLN A 155 -8.88 -7.62 -15.95
C GLN A 155 -7.45 -7.93 -16.46
N ASN A 156 -6.67 -6.88 -16.75
CA ASN A 156 -5.31 -6.99 -17.31
C ASN A 156 -4.26 -6.20 -16.51
N ALA A 157 -4.56 -5.85 -15.25
CA ALA A 157 -3.55 -5.27 -14.36
C ALA A 157 -3.73 -5.72 -12.90
N VAL A 158 -2.63 -5.81 -12.15
CA VAL A 158 -2.67 -5.74 -10.68
C VAL A 158 -2.08 -4.38 -10.31
N ASN A 159 -2.79 -3.61 -9.48
CA ASN A 159 -2.31 -2.32 -9.01
C ASN A 159 -1.97 -2.43 -7.54
N LEU A 160 -0.71 -2.10 -7.21
CA LEU A 160 -0.27 -1.82 -5.86
C LEU A 160 -0.22 -0.30 -5.69
N GLU A 161 -0.95 0.20 -4.71
CA GLU A 161 -0.94 1.61 -4.32
C GLU A 161 -0.35 1.73 -2.92
N LEU A 162 0.67 2.56 -2.75
CA LEU A 162 1.34 2.80 -1.47
C LEU A 162 1.31 4.28 -1.11
N THR A 163 1.19 4.60 0.17
CA THR A 163 1.32 5.99 0.62
C THR A 163 2.76 6.47 0.49
N GLY A 164 2.98 7.79 0.47
CA GLY A 164 4.33 8.36 0.52
C GLY A 164 5.11 7.88 1.75
N GLU A 165 4.42 7.72 2.88
CA GLU A 165 5.01 7.20 4.11
C GLU A 165 5.49 5.76 3.97
N ALA A 166 4.67 4.87 3.39
CA ALA A 166 5.08 3.50 3.11
C ALA A 166 6.33 3.42 2.23
N ILE A 167 6.50 4.34 1.28
CA ILE A 167 7.71 4.44 0.46
C ILE A 167 8.92 4.89 1.29
N HIS A 168 8.77 5.92 2.13
CA HIS A 168 9.87 6.38 3.00
C HIS A 168 10.33 5.32 4.00
N LEU A 169 9.41 4.49 4.48
CA LEU A 169 9.70 3.35 5.35
C LEU A 169 10.37 2.16 4.64
N GLY A 170 10.63 2.26 3.32
CA GLY A 170 11.30 1.22 2.55
C GLY A 170 10.44 0.00 2.26
N LEU A 171 9.11 0.17 2.16
CA LEU A 171 8.18 -0.95 1.98
C LEU A 171 7.91 -1.31 0.51
N LEU A 172 8.50 -0.59 -0.45
CA LEU A 172 8.21 -0.80 -1.86
C LEU A 172 8.53 -2.23 -2.31
N GLU A 173 9.76 -2.69 -2.11
CA GLU A 173 10.21 -4.01 -2.53
C GLU A 173 9.44 -5.14 -1.81
N PRO A 174 9.28 -5.11 -0.47
CA PRO A 174 8.45 -6.09 0.24
C PRO A 174 6.99 -6.09 -0.20
N ALA A 175 6.39 -4.92 -0.40
CA ALA A 175 5.00 -4.83 -0.83
C ALA A 175 4.83 -5.33 -2.27
N VAL A 176 5.80 -5.12 -3.16
CA VAL A 176 5.84 -5.70 -4.50
C VAL A 176 5.87 -7.22 -4.44
N VAL A 177 6.76 -7.80 -3.63
CA VAL A 177 6.89 -9.25 -3.47
C VAL A 177 5.62 -9.85 -2.84
N ALA A 178 5.07 -9.23 -1.79
CA ALA A 178 3.82 -9.65 -1.18
C ALA A 178 2.64 -9.57 -2.17
N SER A 179 2.54 -8.49 -2.94
CA SER A 179 1.52 -8.33 -3.98
C SER A 179 1.62 -9.42 -5.04
N PHE A 180 2.84 -9.76 -5.45
CA PHE A 180 3.07 -10.87 -6.36
C PHE A 180 2.61 -12.19 -5.76
N LEU A 181 3.03 -12.54 -4.53
CA LEU A 181 2.66 -13.80 -3.87
C LEU A 181 1.14 -13.94 -3.76
N LEU A 182 0.45 -12.87 -3.34
CA LEU A 182 -1.01 -12.83 -3.22
C LEU A 182 -1.76 -12.97 -4.54
N GLN A 183 -1.10 -12.67 -5.68
CA GLN A 183 -1.75 -12.55 -6.98
C GLN A 183 -1.23 -13.57 -8.01
N CYS A 184 -0.19 -14.34 -7.70
CA CYS A 184 0.44 -15.28 -8.64
C CYS A 184 -0.36 -16.57 -8.88
N GLY A 185 -1.30 -16.90 -7.99
CA GLY A 185 -2.12 -18.12 -8.09
C GLY A 185 -1.39 -19.41 -7.74
N ARG A 186 -0.15 -19.35 -7.26
CA ARG A 186 0.59 -20.50 -6.70
C ARG A 186 0.29 -20.62 -5.20
N ASN A 187 0.41 -21.84 -4.67
CA ASN A 187 0.35 -22.05 -3.22
C ASN A 187 1.62 -21.45 -2.58
N ILE A 188 1.44 -20.69 -1.49
CA ILE A 188 2.51 -20.05 -0.72
C ILE A 188 2.57 -20.56 0.73
N ASP A 189 1.68 -21.49 1.11
CA ASP A 189 1.59 -22.15 2.42
C ASP A 189 2.14 -23.59 2.39
#